data_AF-A0A8J7Q8W5-F1
#
_entry.id   AF-A0A8J7Q8W5-F1
#
_cell.length_a   1.000
_cell.length_b   1.000
_cell.length_c   1.000
_cell.angle_alpha   90.00
_cell.angle_beta   90.00
_cell.angle_gamma   90.00
#
_symmetry.space_group_name_H-M   'P 1'
#
loop_
_entity.id
_entity.type
_entity.pdbx_description
1 polymer ?
#
loop_
_entity_poly.entity_id
_entity_poly.type
_entity_poly.pdbx_seq_one_letter_code
_entity_poly.pdbx_strand_id
1 'polypeptide(L)' 'MLRGVKPAGGIRTTKDAIRYLVAVHEVAGSQWLTPKLFRIGASSLLNDLLMQRRAQLEGHYSGSKYVTVD' A
#
# COMPACT_ATOMS: atom_id res chain seq x y z
N MET A 1 -24.98 -5.35 -8.93
CA MET A 1 -23.88 -4.36 -8.84
C MET A 1 -22.71 -4.99 -8.11
N LEU A 2 -21.47 -4.78 -8.58
CA LEU A 2 -20.27 -5.21 -7.86
C LEU A 2 -20.12 -4.44 -6.55
N ARG A 3 -19.59 -5.09 -5.50
CA ARG A 3 -19.30 -4.48 -4.20
C ARG A 3 -17.79 -4.45 -4.00
N GLY A 4 -17.20 -3.27 -3.86
CA GLY A 4 -15.77 -3.13 -3.63
C GLY A 4 -15.33 -3.64 -2.25
N VAL A 5 -14.03 -3.88 -2.11
CA VAL A 5 -13.40 -4.31 -0.86
C VAL A 5 -12.44 -3.24 -0.34
N LYS A 6 -12.42 -3.06 0.99
CA LYS A 6 -11.52 -2.15 1.69
C LYS A 6 -10.87 -2.85 2.90
N PRO A 7 -9.77 -3.60 2.72
CA PRO A 7 -9.00 -4.10 3.85
C PRO A 7 -8.49 -2.93 4.70
N ALA A 8 -8.60 -3.06 6.02
CA ALA A 8 -8.19 -2.04 6.98
C ALA A 8 -7.65 -2.68 8.27
N GLY A 9 -6.79 -1.94 8.96
CA GLY A 9 -6.18 -2.35 10.23
C GLY A 9 -4.86 -3.10 10.03
N GLY A 10 -3.80 -2.64 10.70
CA GLY A 10 -2.50 -3.33 10.75
C GLY A 10 -1.65 -3.30 9.48
N ILE A 11 -2.13 -2.74 8.37
CA ILE A 11 -1.36 -2.61 7.12
C ILE A 11 -0.40 -1.43 7.27
N ARG A 12 0.85 -1.73 7.63
CA ARG A 12 1.86 -0.71 7.98
C ARG A 12 2.98 -0.60 6.96
N THR A 13 3.19 -1.63 6.15
CA THR A 13 4.31 -1.67 5.19
C THR A 13 3.82 -1.85 3.75
N THR A 14 4.63 -1.36 2.81
CA THR A 14 4.47 -1.54 1.35
C THR A 14 4.40 -3.01 1.01
N LYS A 15 5.19 -3.86 1.69
CA LYS A 15 5.16 -5.31 1.51
C LYS A 15 3.81 -5.90 1.92
N ASP A 16 3.22 -5.45 3.02
CA ASP A 16 1.87 -5.88 3.42
C ASP A 16 0.83 -5.44 2.40
N ALA A 17 0.90 -4.19 1.92
CA ALA A 17 0.00 -3.66 0.91
C ALA A 17 0.03 -4.48 -0.40
N ILE A 18 1.23 -4.89 -0.84
CA ILE A 18 1.39 -5.76 -2.02
C ILE A 18 0.68 -7.09 -1.84
N ARG A 19 0.73 -7.71 -0.65
CA ARG A 19 0.01 -8.98 -0.41
C ARG A 19 -1.49 -8.84 -0.64
N TYR A 20 -2.10 -7.71 -0.26
CA TYR A 20 -3.52 -7.46 -0.53
C TYR A 20 -3.81 -7.23 -2.02
N LEU A 21 -2.92 -6.51 -2.73
CA LEU A 21 -3.05 -6.34 -4.19
C LEU A 21 -3.02 -7.69 -4.91
N VAL A 22 -2.07 -8.55 -4.54
CA VAL A 22 -1.96 -9.91 -5.09
C VAL A 22 -3.20 -10.73 -4.74
N ALA A 23 -3.63 -10.75 -3.47
CA ALA A 23 -4.81 -11.51 -3.06
C ALA A 23 -6.07 -11.10 -3.85
N VAL A 24 -6.28 -9.79 -4.07
CA VAL A 24 -7.42 -9.30 -4.86
C VAL A 24 -7.26 -9.65 -6.34
N HIS A 25 -6.05 -9.54 -6.88
CA HIS A 25 -5.77 -9.93 -8.26
C HIS A 25 -6.10 -11.42 -8.50
N GLU A 26 -5.59 -12.31 -7.64
CA GLU A 26 -5.75 -13.76 -7.79
C GLU A 26 -7.19 -14.22 -7.55
N VAL A 27 -7.90 -13.63 -6.59
CA VAL A 27 -9.26 -14.08 -6.22
C VAL A 27 -10.33 -13.44 -7.10
N ALA A 28 -10.19 -12.15 -7.41
CA ALA A 28 -11.25 -11.36 -8.03
C ALA A 28 -10.90 -10.85 -9.43
N GLY A 29 -9.65 -10.99 -9.87
CA GLY A 29 -9.14 -10.56 -11.17
C GLY A 29 -8.70 -9.10 -11.23
N SER A 30 -7.91 -8.77 -12.25
CA SER A 30 -7.30 -7.44 -12.42
C SER A 30 -8.30 -6.29 -12.51
N GLN A 31 -9.53 -6.52 -13.01
CA GLN A 31 -10.58 -5.48 -13.04
C GLN A 31 -10.97 -4.94 -11.65
N TRP A 32 -10.66 -5.66 -10.56
CA TRP A 32 -10.90 -5.20 -9.20
C TRP A 32 -9.87 -4.21 -8.69
N LEU A 33 -8.71 -4.09 -9.35
CA LEU A 33 -7.62 -3.17 -8.98
C LEU A 33 -7.91 -1.74 -9.45
N THR A 34 -9.09 -1.23 -9.12
CA THR A 34 -9.51 0.15 -9.40
C THR A 34 -9.91 0.85 -8.11
N PRO A 35 -9.78 2.19 -8.00
CA PRO A 35 -10.18 2.92 -6.79
C PRO A 35 -11.66 2.79 -6.41
N LYS A 36 -12.51 2.30 -7.33
CA LYS A 36 -13.94 2.03 -7.09
C LYS A 36 -14.16 0.66 -6.43
N LEU A 37 -13.32 -0.33 -6.74
CA LEU A 37 -13.50 -1.72 -6.31
C LEU A 37 -12.47 -2.16 -5.25
N PHE A 38 -11.35 -1.46 -5.11
CA PHE A 38 -10.32 -1.77 -4.13
C PHE A 38 -9.73 -0.49 -3.50
N ARG A 39 -9.63 -0.47 -2.18
CA ARG A 39 -8.93 0.58 -1.41
C ARG A 39 -8.22 -0.02 -0.20
N ILE A 40 -7.10 0.56 0.20
CA ILE A 40 -6.43 0.21 1.45
C ILE A 40 -6.81 1.25 2.51
N GLY A 41 -7.37 0.81 3.64
CA GLY A 41 -7.59 1.64 4.81
C GLY A 41 -6.38 1.59 5.73
N ALA A 42 -5.51 2.60 5.67
CA ALA A 42 -4.32 2.68 6.50
C ALA A 42 -4.03 4.11 6.95
N SER A 43 -3.50 4.26 8.17
CA SER A 43 -3.05 5.54 8.73
C SER A 43 -1.54 5.74 8.60
N SER A 44 -0.74 4.69 8.78
CA SER A 44 0.74 4.78 8.77
C SER A 44 1.43 4.24 7.52
N LEU A 45 0.69 3.58 6.62
CA LEU A 45 1.26 2.98 5.39
C LEU A 45 1.91 4.02 4.46
N LEU A 46 1.41 5.26 4.44
CA LEU A 46 1.90 6.30 3.54
C LEU A 46 3.38 6.60 3.76
N ASN A 47 3.83 6.61 5.02
CA ASN A 47 5.22 6.90 5.36
C ASN A 47 6.18 5.85 4.78
N ASP A 48 5.85 4.56 4.95
CA ASP A 48 6.68 3.49 4.37
C ASP A 48 6.66 3.54 2.83
N LEU A 49 5.50 3.81 2.20
CA LEU A 49 5.42 3.96 0.74
C LEU A 49 6.34 5.07 0.21
N LEU A 50 6.37 6.23 0.88
CA LEU A 50 7.24 7.34 0.51
C LEU A 50 8.72 6.99 0.68
N MET A 51 9.08 6.28 1.77
CA MET A 51 10.45 5.79 1.98
C MET A 51 10.89 4.82 0.88
N GLN A 52 10.07 3.81 0.58
CA GLN A 52 10.42 2.81 -0.43
C GLN A 52 10.52 3.45 -1.82
N ARG A 53 9.58 4.34 -2.18
CA ARG A 53 9.63 5.04 -3.46
C ARG A 53 10.87 5.92 -3.59
N ARG A 54 11.26 6.61 -2.51
CA ARG A 54 12.47 7.43 -2.51
C ARG A 54 13.73 6.58 -2.65
N ALA A 55 13.83 5.48 -1.92
CA ALA A 55 14.94 4.55 -2.05
C ALA A 55 15.06 3.97 -3.47
N GLN A 56 13.95 3.68 -4.15
CA GLN A 56 13.94 3.21 -5.54
C GLN A 56 14.44 4.27 -6.53
N LEU A 57 14.20 5.56 -6.27
CA LEU A 57 14.62 6.66 -7.15
C LEU A 57 16.06 7.10 -6.89
N GLU A 58 16.49 7.11 -5.63
CA GLU A 58 17.78 7.66 -5.20
C GLU A 58 18.87 6.58 -5.01
N GLY A 59 18.48 5.30 -4.93
CA GLY A 59 19.41 4.18 -4.73
C GLY A 59 19.92 4.04 -3.29
N HIS A 60 19.46 4.87 -2.35
CA HIS A 60 19.82 4.80 -0.93
C HIS A 60 18.63 5.15 -0.03
N TYR A 61 18.58 4.57 1.17
CA TYR A 61 17.61 4.97 2.18
C TYR A 61 17.96 6.34 2.74
N SER A 62 16.98 7.24 2.80
CA SER A 62 17.14 8.52 3.48
C SER A 62 17.23 8.31 4.99
N GLY A 63 18.16 8.98 5.67
CA GLY A 63 18.24 8.95 7.13
C GLY A 63 16.97 9.48 7.81
N SER A 64 16.83 9.23 9.11
CA SER A 64 15.64 9.48 9.96
C SER A 64 14.99 10.89 9.88
N LYS A 65 15.61 11.85 9.18
CA LYS A 65 15.13 13.24 9.06
C LYS A 65 14.00 13.46 8.05
N TYR A 66 13.58 12.44 7.30
CA TYR A 66 12.60 12.58 6.20
C TYR A 66 11.30 11.79 6.37
N VAL A 67 11.12 11.15 7.52
CA VAL A 67 9.96 10.29 7.81
C VAL A 67 9.40 10.77 9.13
N THR A 68 8.12 11.11 9.19
CA THR A 68 7.46 11.33 10.46
C THR A 68 7.47 10.01 11.23
N VAL A 69 8.14 10.02 12.38
CA VAL A 69 8.06 8.97 13.38
C VAL A 69 6.88 9.34 14.26
N ASP A 70 5.74 8.71 13.98
CA ASP A 70 4.64 8.60 14.97
C ASP A 70 4.83 7.31 15.76
#